data_AF-A0AAP6LKK4-F1
#
_entry.id   AF-A0AAP6LKK4-F1
#
_cell.length_a   1.000
_cell.length_b   1.000
_cell.length_c   1.000
_cell.angle_alpha   90.00
_cell.angle_beta   90.00
_cell.angle_gamma   90.00
#
_symmetry.space_group_name_H-M   'P 1'
#
loop_
_entity.id
_entity.type
_entity.pdbx_description
1 polymer ?
#
loop_
_entity_poly.entity_id
_entity_poly.type
_entity_poly.pdbx_seq_one_letter_code
_entity_poly.pdbx_strand_id
1 'polypeptide(L)'
;MQFKSVKRVLFPLLKGGKEWQFIDINGKEIKPRFFLSDIQWGILIICLFINFKLLRGLSEDMIGYIMSAFSISVSLFMSLLVNIFDKFENTELTTKNKTEEEIIRLIQKKNFFKRFISVTSYLVILSILIILLCSVNYIFSIDNKIDYKNFTVEIDDIDIQVTIKNIFLLIYRTLLNFLLLYYLFLTLFITSSAYEYYISEIDRRKIK
;
A
#
# COMPACT_ATOMS: atom_id res chain seq x y z
N MET A 1 -18.00 13.14 -19.71
CA MET A 1 -18.62 11.84 -19.36
C MET A 1 -17.63 10.69 -19.08
N GLN A 2 -16.33 10.80 -19.37
CA GLN A 2 -15.34 9.75 -19.04
C GLN A 2 -14.85 9.75 -17.57
N PHE A 3 -14.84 10.89 -16.87
CA PHE A 3 -14.41 10.94 -15.46
C PHE A 3 -15.32 10.18 -14.47
N LYS A 4 -16.61 9.97 -14.81
CA LYS A 4 -17.50 9.08 -14.04
C LYS A 4 -17.04 7.62 -14.11
N SER A 5 -16.37 7.19 -15.19
CA SER A 5 -15.84 5.83 -15.30
C SER A 5 -14.59 5.64 -14.46
N VAL A 6 -13.68 6.63 -14.43
CA VAL A 6 -12.43 6.57 -13.65
C VAL A 6 -12.73 6.38 -12.16
N LYS A 7 -13.63 7.19 -11.58
CA LYS A 7 -14.09 6.99 -10.18
C LYS A 7 -14.78 5.63 -9.99
N ARG A 8 -15.57 5.18 -10.96
CA ARG A 8 -16.28 3.88 -10.94
C ARG A 8 -15.33 2.69 -11.06
N VAL A 9 -14.12 2.85 -11.59
CA VAL A 9 -13.09 1.79 -11.72
C VAL A 9 -12.10 1.82 -10.55
N LEU A 10 -11.66 3.01 -10.15
CA LEU A 10 -10.75 3.18 -9.00
C LEU A 10 -11.41 2.80 -7.67
N PHE A 11 -12.67 3.17 -7.45
CA PHE A 11 -13.33 2.92 -6.17
C PHE A 11 -13.48 1.42 -5.84
N PRO A 12 -13.95 0.55 -6.76
CA PRO A 12 -13.94 -0.90 -6.55
C PRO A 12 -12.54 -1.48 -6.36
N LEU A 13 -11.52 -0.93 -7.02
CA LEU A 13 -10.14 -1.42 -6.92
C LEU A 13 -9.52 -1.06 -5.56
N LEU A 14 -9.75 0.16 -5.07
CA LEU A 14 -9.37 0.59 -3.73
C LEU A 14 -10.14 -0.17 -2.64
N LYS A 15 -11.44 -0.39 -2.85
CA LYS A 15 -12.30 -1.15 -1.92
C LYS A 15 -11.90 -2.62 -1.90
N GLY A 16 -11.72 -3.25 -3.05
CA GLY A 16 -11.29 -4.63 -3.18
C GLY A 16 -9.89 -4.87 -2.61
N GLY A 17 -8.94 -3.97 -2.89
CA GLY A 17 -7.60 -4.04 -2.29
C GLY A 17 -7.63 -3.98 -0.77
N LYS A 18 -8.49 -3.14 -0.17
CA LYS A 18 -8.69 -3.08 1.29
C LYS A 18 -9.43 -4.30 1.84
N GLU A 19 -10.49 -4.76 1.19
CA GLU A 19 -11.26 -5.92 1.65
C GLU A 19 -10.41 -7.19 1.67
N TRP A 20 -9.62 -7.43 0.62
CA TRP A 20 -8.76 -8.59 0.52
C TRP A 20 -7.51 -8.55 1.40
N GLN A 21 -7.23 -7.44 2.08
CA GLN A 21 -6.24 -7.40 3.16
C GLN A 21 -6.71 -8.13 4.42
N PHE A 22 -8.03 -8.21 4.63
CA PHE A 22 -8.63 -8.78 5.83
C PHE A 22 -9.25 -10.15 5.60
N ILE A 23 -9.13 -10.71 4.39
CA ILE A 23 -9.66 -12.03 4.04
C ILE A 23 -8.49 -13.00 3.92
N ASP A 24 -8.48 -14.02 4.78
CA ASP A 24 -7.53 -15.13 4.69
C ASP A 24 -7.79 -15.98 3.43
N ILE A 25 -6.79 -16.77 3.00
CA ILE A 25 -6.88 -17.74 1.89
C ILE A 25 -8.06 -18.70 2.11
N ASN A 26 -8.38 -19.01 3.37
CA ASN A 26 -9.53 -19.83 3.76
C ASN A 26 -10.89 -19.10 3.69
N GLY A 27 -10.92 -17.82 3.28
CA GLY A 27 -12.14 -17.01 3.17
C GLY A 27 -12.65 -16.45 4.49
N LYS A 28 -11.90 -16.60 5.60
CA LYS A 28 -12.27 -16.02 6.89
C LYS A 28 -11.93 -14.53 6.92
N GLU A 29 -12.93 -13.71 7.20
CA GLU A 29 -12.77 -12.26 7.40
C GLU A 29 -12.27 -11.98 8.82
N ILE A 30 -11.14 -11.29 8.93
CA ILE A 30 -10.60 -10.73 10.17
C ILE A 30 -10.65 -9.21 10.03
N LYS A 31 -11.86 -8.64 10.18
CA LYS A 31 -12.04 -7.19 10.13
C LYS A 31 -11.47 -6.52 11.39
N PRO A 32 -10.75 -5.39 11.26
CA PRO A 32 -10.28 -4.63 12.42
C PRO A 32 -11.47 -3.99 13.13
N ARG A 33 -11.39 -3.87 14.47
CA ARG A 33 -12.43 -3.20 15.28
C ARG A 33 -12.48 -1.68 15.07
N PHE A 34 -11.40 -1.08 14.55
CA PHE A 34 -11.25 0.36 14.36
C PHE A 34 -11.09 0.75 12.88
N PHE A 35 -11.22 2.05 12.58
CA PHE A 35 -11.08 2.64 11.24
C PHE A 35 -9.70 2.39 10.59
N LEU A 36 -8.67 2.24 11.42
CA LEU A 36 -7.32 1.85 11.05
C LEU A 36 -6.99 0.51 11.72
N SER A 37 -6.28 -0.37 11.02
CA SER A 37 -5.73 -1.61 11.58
C SER A 37 -4.67 -1.31 12.65
N ASP A 38 -4.47 -2.18 13.63
CA ASP A 38 -3.45 -2.03 14.69
C ASP A 38 -2.05 -1.77 14.09
N ILE A 39 -1.77 -2.37 12.94
CA ILE A 39 -0.53 -2.17 12.18
C ILE A 39 -0.44 -0.75 11.60
N GLN A 40 -1.56 -0.21 11.10
CA GLN A 40 -1.60 1.15 10.56
C GLN A 40 -1.40 2.20 11.65
N TRP A 41 -1.90 1.96 12.86
CA TRP A 41 -1.60 2.78 14.04
C TRP A 41 -0.11 2.71 14.41
N GLY A 42 0.49 1.52 14.38
CA GLY A 42 1.95 1.36 14.56
C GLY A 42 2.76 2.16 13.55
N ILE A 43 2.40 2.10 12.27
CA ILE A 43 3.05 2.88 11.20
C ILE A 43 2.91 4.39 11.44
N LEU A 44 1.74 4.86 11.88
CA LEU A 44 1.51 6.27 12.16
C LEU A 44 2.41 6.77 13.31
N ILE A 45 2.54 5.99 14.39
CA ILE A 45 3.44 6.32 15.51
C ILE A 45 4.90 6.41 15.03
N ILE A 46 5.33 5.46 14.19
CA ILE A 46 6.67 5.49 13.59
C ILE A 46 6.86 6.75 12.73
N CYS A 47 5.86 7.15 11.96
CA CYS A 47 5.91 8.37 11.14
C CYS A 47 6.07 9.63 11.99
N LEU A 48 5.35 9.72 13.12
CA LEU A 48 5.49 10.84 14.06
C LEU A 48 6.91 10.88 14.65
N PHE A 49 7.46 9.71 15.02
CA PHE A 49 8.82 9.62 15.53
C PHE A 49 9.88 10.02 14.48
N ILE A 50 9.71 9.60 13.23
CA ILE A 50 10.58 10.00 12.11
C ILE A 50 10.53 11.51 11.91
N ASN A 51 9.34 12.12 11.89
CA ASN A 51 9.22 13.58 11.75
C ASN A 51 9.85 14.35 12.93
N PHE A 52 9.83 13.79 14.14
CA PHE A 52 10.48 14.40 15.29
C PHE A 52 12.02 14.34 15.20
N LYS A 53 12.59 13.24 14.67
CA LYS A 53 14.04 13.07 14.50
C LYS A 53 14.58 13.76 13.24
N LEU A 54 13.83 13.75 12.14
CA LEU A 54 14.17 14.38 10.87
C LEU A 54 13.53 15.77 10.78
N LEU A 55 14.23 16.77 11.34
CA LEU A 55 13.80 18.18 11.30
C LEU A 55 13.81 18.74 9.85
N ARG A 56 14.66 18.16 9.00
CA ARG A 56 14.65 18.33 7.54
C ARG A 56 13.88 17.19 6.89
N GLY A 57 13.23 17.48 5.78
CA GLY A 57 12.43 16.49 5.06
C GLY A 57 13.31 15.46 4.37
N LEU A 58 12.71 14.72 3.43
CA LEU A 58 13.48 13.93 2.48
C LEU A 58 14.22 14.89 1.55
N SER A 59 15.52 14.67 1.35
CA SER A 59 16.32 15.45 0.41
C SER A 59 15.83 15.25 -1.03
N GLU A 60 16.11 16.22 -1.90
CA GLU A 60 15.74 16.15 -3.32
C GLU A 60 16.31 14.89 -4.01
N ASP A 61 17.56 14.52 -3.70
CA ASP A 61 18.17 13.28 -4.20
C ASP A 61 17.40 12.03 -3.76
N MET A 62 16.99 11.98 -2.48
CA MET A 62 16.24 10.84 -1.95
C MET A 62 14.86 10.74 -2.59
N ILE A 63 14.20 11.88 -2.82
CA ILE A 63 12.93 11.94 -3.55
C ILE A 63 13.11 11.41 -4.97
N GLY A 64 14.19 11.79 -5.66
CA GLY A 64 14.55 11.27 -6.97
C GLY A 64 14.68 9.75 -6.98
N TYR A 65 15.44 9.18 -6.03
CA TYR A 65 15.60 7.72 -5.91
C TYR A 65 14.27 7.01 -5.60
N ILE A 66 13.45 7.57 -4.72
CA ILE A 66 12.12 7.05 -4.41
C ILE A 66 11.28 7.02 -5.70
N MET A 67 11.19 8.11 -6.43
CA MET A 67 10.42 8.18 -7.68
C MET A 67 10.88 7.13 -8.69
N SER A 68 12.19 6.95 -8.88
CA SER A 68 12.74 5.92 -9.75
C SER A 68 12.37 4.51 -9.29
N ALA A 69 12.53 4.20 -8.00
CA ALA A 69 12.20 2.89 -7.45
C ALA A 69 10.71 2.55 -7.61
N PHE A 70 9.83 3.51 -7.35
CA PHE A 70 8.38 3.34 -7.52
C PHE A 70 7.98 3.21 -9.00
N SER A 71 8.65 3.91 -9.91
CA SER A 71 8.41 3.75 -11.35
C SER A 71 8.76 2.34 -11.82
N ILE A 72 9.90 1.80 -11.39
CA ILE A 72 10.30 0.42 -11.66
C ILE A 72 9.28 -0.55 -11.06
N SER A 73 8.84 -0.32 -9.82
CA SER A 73 7.84 -1.16 -9.17
C SER A 73 6.52 -1.20 -9.94
N VAL A 74 6.03 -0.07 -10.44
CA VAL A 74 4.80 -0.01 -11.26
C VAL A 74 4.93 -0.96 -12.45
N SER A 75 6.03 -0.90 -13.18
CA SER A 75 6.29 -1.79 -14.31
C SER A 75 6.32 -3.26 -13.90
N LEU A 76 7.05 -3.60 -12.83
CA LEU A 76 7.18 -4.97 -12.34
C LEU A 76 5.84 -5.55 -11.88
N PHE A 77 5.07 -4.79 -11.10
CA PHE A 77 3.77 -5.25 -10.61
C PHE A 77 2.73 -5.35 -11.72
N MET A 78 2.76 -4.48 -12.73
CA MET A 78 1.90 -4.62 -13.91
C MET A 78 2.23 -5.89 -14.69
N SER A 79 3.51 -6.18 -14.95
CA SER A 79 3.92 -7.44 -15.59
C SER A 79 3.52 -8.67 -14.77
N LEU A 80 3.66 -8.59 -13.44
CA LEU A 80 3.26 -9.67 -12.54
C LEU A 80 1.73 -9.90 -12.55
N LEU A 81 0.94 -8.83 -12.59
CA LEU A 81 -0.51 -8.91 -12.68
C LEU A 81 -0.97 -9.61 -13.95
N VAL A 82 -0.39 -9.25 -15.10
CA VAL A 82 -0.69 -9.91 -16.39
C VAL A 82 -0.35 -11.40 -16.30
N ASN A 83 0.87 -11.74 -15.87
CA ASN A 83 1.30 -13.14 -15.75
C ASN A 83 0.41 -13.98 -14.81
N ILE A 84 -0.05 -13.39 -13.71
CA ILE A 84 -0.91 -14.09 -12.75
C ILE A 84 -2.33 -14.21 -13.27
N PHE A 85 -2.82 -13.21 -14.00
CA PHE A 85 -4.11 -13.27 -14.67
C PHE A 85 -4.12 -14.36 -15.74
N ASP A 86 -3.08 -14.43 -16.58
CA ASP A 86 -2.95 -15.48 -17.59
C ASP A 86 -2.91 -16.88 -16.95
N LYS A 87 -2.18 -17.04 -15.83
CA LYS A 87 -2.18 -18.30 -15.06
C LYS A 87 -3.55 -18.65 -14.46
N PHE A 88 -4.32 -17.64 -14.06
CA PHE A 88 -5.66 -17.84 -13.55
C PHE A 88 -6.62 -18.25 -14.66
N GLU A 89 -6.58 -17.61 -15.83
CA GLU A 89 -7.41 -17.94 -16.98
C GLU A 89 -7.18 -19.38 -17.46
N ASN A 90 -5.92 -19.83 -17.43
CA ASN A 90 -5.54 -21.21 -17.76
C ASN A 90 -5.79 -22.22 -16.63
N THR A 91 -6.37 -21.81 -15.49
CA THR A 91 -6.70 -22.72 -14.38
C THR A 91 -8.14 -23.21 -14.48
N GLU A 92 -8.34 -24.52 -14.62
CA GLU A 92 -9.67 -25.11 -14.44
C GLU A 92 -10.12 -25.07 -12.96
N LEU A 93 -11.26 -24.42 -12.73
CA LEU A 93 -11.94 -24.35 -11.43
C LEU A 93 -13.17 -25.28 -11.37
N THR A 94 -13.17 -26.37 -12.13
CA THR A 94 -14.30 -27.30 -12.20
C THR A 94 -14.40 -28.11 -10.91
N THR A 95 -15.60 -28.18 -10.33
CA THR A 95 -15.87 -28.91 -9.07
C THR A 95 -16.51 -30.28 -9.30
N LYS A 96 -16.79 -30.65 -10.56
CA LYS A 96 -17.43 -31.93 -10.89
C LYS A 96 -16.49 -33.09 -10.56
N ASN A 97 -17.02 -34.12 -9.90
CA ASN A 97 -16.32 -35.36 -9.52
C ASN A 97 -15.08 -35.16 -8.63
N LYS A 98 -15.03 -34.07 -7.86
CA LYS A 98 -13.95 -33.80 -6.91
C LYS A 98 -14.37 -34.11 -5.48
N THR A 99 -13.42 -34.60 -4.69
CA THR A 99 -13.56 -34.79 -3.25
C THR A 99 -13.71 -33.44 -2.52
N GLU A 100 -14.26 -33.44 -1.31
CA GLU A 100 -14.42 -32.22 -0.51
C GLU A 100 -13.08 -31.49 -0.30
N GLU A 101 -11.99 -32.22 -0.08
CA GLU A 101 -10.65 -31.64 0.03
C GLU A 101 -10.22 -30.92 -1.25
N GLU A 102 -10.51 -31.48 -2.42
CA GLU A 102 -10.18 -30.86 -3.71
C GLU A 102 -11.03 -29.62 -3.99
N ILE A 103 -12.29 -29.61 -3.56
CA ILE A 103 -13.16 -28.44 -3.64
C ILE A 103 -12.60 -27.32 -2.75
N ILE A 104 -12.19 -27.63 -1.52
CA ILE A 104 -11.55 -26.67 -0.60
C ILE A 104 -10.27 -26.09 -1.24
N ARG A 105 -9.46 -26.92 -1.92
CA ARG A 105 -8.25 -26.46 -2.63
C ARG A 105 -8.57 -25.48 -3.76
N LEU A 106 -9.61 -25.76 -4.56
CA LEU A 106 -10.04 -24.84 -5.62
C LEU A 106 -10.52 -23.50 -5.06
N ILE A 107 -11.19 -23.51 -3.91
CA ILE A 107 -11.61 -22.30 -3.19
C ILE A 107 -10.38 -21.53 -2.69
N GLN A 108 -9.43 -22.19 -2.03
CA GLN A 108 -8.17 -21.57 -1.58
C GLN A 108 -7.39 -20.95 -2.74
N LYS A 109 -7.25 -21.67 -3.85
CA LYS A 109 -6.59 -21.20 -5.07
C LYS A 109 -7.29 -19.96 -5.64
N LYS A 110 -8.62 -19.99 -5.78
CA LYS A 110 -9.41 -18.84 -6.24
C LYS A 110 -9.25 -17.63 -5.32
N ASN A 111 -9.30 -17.83 -4.01
CA ASN A 111 -9.13 -16.76 -3.02
C ASN A 111 -7.73 -16.17 -3.06
N PHE A 112 -6.70 -17.01 -3.21
CA PHE A 112 -5.33 -16.57 -3.41
C PHE A 112 -5.20 -15.66 -4.64
N PHE A 113 -5.67 -16.09 -5.81
CA PHE A 113 -5.63 -15.27 -7.03
C PHE A 113 -6.36 -13.94 -6.84
N LYS A 114 -7.55 -13.96 -6.25
CA LYS A 114 -8.34 -12.75 -6.02
C LYS A 114 -7.65 -11.79 -5.04
N ARG A 115 -7.06 -12.29 -3.95
CA ARG A 115 -6.27 -11.51 -3.00
C ARG A 115 -5.03 -10.93 -3.67
N PHE A 116 -4.29 -11.78 -4.37
CA PHE A 116 -3.04 -11.41 -5.03
C PHE A 116 -3.25 -10.27 -6.04
N ILE A 117 -4.21 -10.45 -6.95
CA ILE A 117 -4.54 -9.46 -7.98
C ILE A 117 -5.05 -8.16 -7.35
N SER A 118 -5.95 -8.24 -6.36
CA SER A 118 -6.54 -7.05 -5.75
C SER A 118 -5.51 -6.20 -5.00
N VAL A 119 -4.67 -6.83 -4.18
CA VAL A 119 -3.66 -6.11 -3.37
C VAL A 119 -2.52 -5.59 -4.25
N THR A 120 -2.07 -6.37 -5.24
CA THR A 120 -1.02 -5.92 -6.17
C THR A 120 -1.51 -4.76 -7.04
N SER A 121 -2.76 -4.80 -7.51
CA SER A 121 -3.35 -3.65 -8.24
C SER A 121 -3.43 -2.41 -7.36
N TYR A 122 -3.73 -2.57 -6.07
CA TYR A 122 -3.71 -1.47 -5.12
C TYR A 122 -2.29 -0.89 -4.93
N LEU A 123 -1.26 -1.75 -4.85
CA LEU A 123 0.14 -1.32 -4.78
C LEU A 123 0.57 -0.49 -6.00
N VAL A 124 0.10 -0.83 -7.20
CA VAL A 124 0.36 -0.04 -8.43
C VAL A 124 -0.22 1.38 -8.30
N ILE A 125 -1.49 1.50 -7.88
CA ILE A 125 -2.12 2.82 -7.70
C ILE A 125 -1.41 3.62 -6.60
N LEU A 126 -1.07 2.96 -5.50
CA LEU A 126 -0.35 3.58 -4.39
C LEU A 126 1.02 4.10 -4.84
N SER A 127 1.73 3.34 -5.68
CA SER A 127 3.01 3.74 -6.25
C SER A 127 2.89 5.00 -7.11
N ILE A 128 1.88 5.06 -7.98
CA ILE A 128 1.60 6.25 -8.81
C ILE A 128 1.29 7.46 -7.93
N LEU A 129 0.52 7.27 -6.86
CA LEU A 129 0.18 8.34 -5.92
C LEU A 129 1.42 8.84 -5.15
N ILE A 130 2.32 7.93 -4.73
CA ILE A 130 3.59 8.28 -4.08
C ILE A 130 4.47 9.09 -5.05
N ILE A 131 4.60 8.66 -6.31
CA ILE A 131 5.36 9.39 -7.33
C ILE A 131 4.80 10.81 -7.50
N LEU A 132 3.47 10.96 -7.60
CA LEU A 132 2.84 12.28 -7.73
C LEU A 132 3.12 13.18 -6.53
N LEU A 133 3.03 12.65 -5.31
CA LEU A 133 3.36 13.40 -4.10
C LEU A 133 4.85 13.79 -4.10
N CYS A 134 5.75 12.86 -4.40
CA CYS A 134 7.18 13.13 -4.53
C CYS A 134 7.49 14.22 -5.56
N SER A 135 6.83 14.20 -6.73
CA SER A 135 6.98 15.25 -7.75
C SER A 135 6.57 16.63 -7.22
N VAL A 136 5.48 16.71 -6.44
CA VAL A 136 5.07 17.96 -5.78
C VAL A 136 6.16 18.41 -4.78
N ASN A 137 6.74 17.50 -4.00
CA ASN A 137 7.83 17.84 -3.09
C ASN A 137 9.03 18.45 -3.84
N TYR A 138 9.40 17.82 -4.97
CA TYR A 138 10.50 18.24 -5.81
C TYR A 138 10.27 19.63 -6.46
N ILE A 139 9.08 19.90 -6.99
CA ILE A 139 8.77 21.18 -7.65
C ILE A 139 8.74 22.35 -6.65
N PHE A 140 8.20 22.11 -5.45
CA PHE A 140 8.02 23.16 -4.45
C PHE A 140 9.17 23.22 -3.42
N SER A 141 10.25 22.45 -3.63
CA SER A 141 11.39 22.29 -2.73
C SER A 141 10.96 22.28 -1.26
N ILE A 142 10.12 21.30 -0.91
CA ILE A 142 9.50 21.16 0.42
C ILE A 142 10.53 20.63 1.46
N ASP A 143 11.83 20.85 1.24
CA ASP A 143 12.95 20.51 2.15
C ASP A 143 13.27 21.64 3.16
N ASN A 144 12.36 22.61 3.31
CA ASN A 144 12.52 23.65 4.32
C ASN A 144 12.65 23.04 5.72
N LYS A 145 13.63 23.49 6.51
CA LYS A 145 13.70 23.13 7.94
C LYS A 145 12.40 23.57 8.61
N ILE A 146 11.78 22.69 9.40
CA ILE A 146 10.74 23.13 10.32
C ILE A 146 11.46 23.95 11.39
N ASP A 147 11.22 25.27 11.40
CA ASP A 147 11.78 26.13 12.42
C ASP A 147 10.91 26.07 13.68
N TYR A 148 11.33 25.24 14.63
CA TYR A 148 10.65 25.11 15.92
C TYR A 148 10.82 26.34 16.81
N LYS A 149 11.72 27.28 16.47
CA LYS A 149 11.92 28.51 17.25
C LYS A 149 10.71 29.46 17.22
N ASN A 150 9.80 29.28 16.26
CA ASN A 150 8.58 30.08 16.14
C ASN A 150 7.35 29.42 16.81
N PHE A 151 7.52 28.29 17.52
CA PHE A 151 6.55 27.91 18.56
C PHE A 151 6.90 28.66 19.84
N THR A 152 6.85 29.99 19.76
CA THR A 152 7.00 30.87 20.91
C THR A 152 5.87 30.58 21.91
N VAL A 153 6.22 30.51 23.18
CA VAL A 153 5.30 30.24 24.31
C VAL A 153 4.39 31.45 24.58
N GLU A 154 4.71 32.60 23.99
CA GLU A 154 3.95 33.84 24.09
C GLU A 154 3.00 33.97 22.90
N ILE A 155 1.69 34.02 23.20
CA ILE A 155 0.57 34.02 22.24
C ILE A 155 0.60 35.26 21.32
N ASP A 156 1.22 36.35 21.78
CA ASP A 156 1.20 37.65 21.10
C ASP A 156 2.22 37.78 19.95
N ASP A 157 3.23 36.91 19.89
CA ASP A 157 4.27 36.89 18.84
C ASP A 157 4.10 35.75 17.82
N ILE A 158 2.96 35.05 17.85
CA ILE A 158 2.70 33.93 16.93
C ILE A 158 2.34 34.47 15.55
N ASP A 159 3.26 34.35 14.59
CA ASP A 159 2.95 34.53 13.18
C ASP A 159 2.03 33.38 12.69
N ILE A 160 0.75 33.71 12.53
CA ILE A 160 -0.30 32.79 12.08
C ILE A 160 0.05 32.19 10.70
N GLN A 161 0.64 32.97 9.79
CA GLN A 161 0.95 32.52 8.44
C GLN A 161 2.08 31.47 8.46
N VAL A 162 3.11 31.68 9.28
CA VAL A 162 4.21 30.74 9.46
C VAL A 162 3.73 29.46 10.15
N THR A 163 2.85 29.60 11.16
CA THR A 163 2.28 28.47 11.90
C THR A 163 1.42 27.58 10.99
N ILE A 164 0.55 28.16 10.17
CA ILE A 164 -0.28 27.41 9.21
C ILE A 164 0.61 26.69 8.17
N LYS A 165 1.65 27.37 7.66
CA LYS A 165 2.61 26.75 6.72
C LYS A 165 3.32 25.54 7.34
N ASN A 166 3.77 25.66 8.59
CA ASN A 166 4.45 24.58 9.31
C ASN A 166 3.52 23.40 9.61
N ILE A 167 2.26 23.65 9.97
CA ILE A 167 1.24 22.60 10.16
C ILE A 167 0.99 21.85 8.85
N PHE A 168 0.77 22.57 7.75
CA PHE A 168 0.55 21.96 6.44
C PHE A 168 1.75 21.11 6.01
N LEU A 169 2.97 21.62 6.19
CA LEU A 169 4.22 20.92 5.93
C LEU A 169 4.33 19.62 6.74
N LEU A 170 4.01 19.67 8.03
CA LEU A 170 4.07 18.52 8.93
C LEU A 170 3.04 17.44 8.56
N ILE A 171 1.81 17.85 8.22
CA ILE A 171 0.76 16.93 7.74
C ILE A 171 1.22 16.25 6.46
N TYR A 172 1.73 17.03 5.50
CA TYR A 172 2.18 16.50 4.22
C TYR A 172 3.35 15.51 4.37
N ARG A 173 4.36 15.82 5.19
CA ARG A 173 5.50 14.92 5.46
C ARG A 173 5.06 13.64 6.17
N THR A 174 4.18 13.76 7.15
CA THR A 174 3.60 12.61 7.85
C THR A 174 2.84 11.72 6.89
N LEU A 175 2.02 12.30 6.00
CA LEU A 175 1.28 11.56 4.99
C LEU A 175 2.21 10.83 4.02
N LEU A 176 3.24 11.50 3.49
CA LEU A 176 4.19 10.91 2.56
C LEU A 176 4.93 9.72 3.21
N ASN A 177 5.48 9.92 4.40
CA ASN A 177 6.16 8.85 5.15
C ASN A 177 5.23 7.69 5.48
N PHE A 178 3.98 7.98 5.85
CA PHE A 178 2.97 6.97 6.10
C PHE A 178 2.71 6.13 4.84
N LEU A 179 2.54 6.77 3.69
CA LEU A 179 2.30 6.06 2.43
C LEU A 179 3.49 5.20 2.02
N LEU A 180 4.72 5.69 2.20
CA LEU A 180 5.95 4.93 1.93
C LEU A 180 6.04 3.66 2.80
N LEU A 181 5.86 3.80 4.12
CA LEU A 181 5.90 2.66 5.04
C LEU A 181 4.74 1.71 4.82
N TYR A 182 3.55 2.24 4.56
CA TYR A 182 2.36 1.43 4.28
C TYR A 182 2.50 0.62 2.99
N TYR A 183 3.10 1.21 1.96
CA TYR A 183 3.44 0.50 0.74
C TYR A 183 4.42 -0.65 0.98
N LEU A 184 5.49 -0.42 1.77
CA LEU A 184 6.44 -1.47 2.13
C LEU A 184 5.74 -2.61 2.90
N PHE A 185 4.90 -2.27 3.87
CA PHE A 185 4.10 -3.24 4.61
C PHE A 185 3.22 -4.09 3.69
N LEU A 186 2.48 -3.45 2.76
CA LEU A 186 1.63 -4.18 1.82
C LEU A 186 2.41 -5.08 0.86
N THR A 187 3.63 -4.66 0.51
CA THR A 187 4.54 -5.48 -0.30
C THR A 187 4.99 -6.71 0.47
N LEU A 188 5.39 -6.57 1.74
CA LEU A 188 5.70 -7.70 2.60
C LEU A 188 4.50 -8.63 2.81
N PHE A 189 3.30 -8.06 2.96
CA PHE A 189 2.06 -8.80 3.11
C PHE A 189 1.76 -9.66 1.88
N ILE A 190 1.89 -9.10 0.66
CA ILE A 190 1.61 -9.87 -0.56
C ILE A 190 2.66 -10.95 -0.79
N THR A 191 3.94 -10.66 -0.52
CA THR A 191 5.02 -11.66 -0.58
C THR A 191 4.81 -12.79 0.42
N SER A 192 4.39 -12.47 1.65
CA SER A 192 4.09 -13.48 2.67
C SER A 192 2.88 -14.34 2.29
N SER A 193 1.81 -13.72 1.77
CA SER A 193 0.64 -14.45 1.28
C SER A 193 0.98 -15.37 0.09
N ALA A 194 1.89 -14.94 -0.79
CA ALA A 194 2.40 -15.77 -1.87
C ALA A 194 3.22 -16.94 -1.34
N TYR A 195 4.10 -16.68 -0.38
CA TYR A 195 4.89 -17.72 0.27
C TYR A 195 4.01 -18.78 0.93
N GLU A 196 3.02 -18.38 1.74
CA GLU A 196 2.06 -19.29 2.38
C GLU A 196 1.32 -20.16 1.36
N TYR A 197 0.87 -19.57 0.25
CA TYR A 197 0.22 -20.33 -0.80
C TYR A 197 1.19 -21.30 -1.50
N TYR A 198 2.39 -20.84 -1.86
CA TYR A 198 3.39 -21.68 -2.57
C TYR A 198 3.89 -22.83 -1.71
N ILE A 199 4.19 -22.61 -0.43
CA ILE A 199 4.63 -23.68 0.45
C ILE A 199 3.51 -24.70 0.66
N SER A 200 2.26 -24.22 0.81
CA SER A 200 1.11 -25.12 0.92
C SER A 200 0.93 -26.01 -0.32
N GLU A 201 1.21 -25.49 -1.53
CA GLU A 201 1.16 -26.25 -2.77
C GLU A 201 2.35 -27.22 -2.92
N ILE A 202 3.54 -26.81 -2.49
CA ILE A 202 4.76 -27.64 -2.55
C ILE A 202 4.67 -28.81 -1.58
N ASP A 203 4.36 -28.56 -0.31
CA ASP A 203 4.29 -29.60 0.73
C ASP A 203 3.21 -30.66 0.42
N ARG A 204 2.18 -30.28 -0.35
CA ARG A 204 1.11 -31.16 -0.78
C ARG A 204 1.49 -32.04 -1.98
N ARG A 205 2.49 -31.64 -2.77
CA ARG A 205 3.02 -32.47 -3.86
C ARG A 205 4.00 -33.49 -3.26
N LYS A 206 3.49 -34.67 -2.93
CA LYS A 206 4.35 -35.81 -2.56
C LYS A 206 5.35 -36.08 -3.68
N ILE A 207 6.63 -36.17 -3.32
CA ILE A 207 7.67 -36.71 -4.21
C ILE A 207 7.23 -38.14 -4.55
N LYS A 208 7.02 -38.41 -5.84
CA LYS A 208 6.78 -39.76 -6.36
C LYS A 208 8.10 -40.51 -6.47
#